data_AF-A0A1U7RA93-F1
#
_entry.id   AF-A0A1U7RA93-F1
#
_cell.length_a   1.000
_cell.length_b   1.000
_cell.length_c   1.000
_cell.angle_alpha   90.00
_cell.angle_beta   90.00
_cell.angle_gamma   90.00
#
_symmetry.space_group_name_H-M   'P 1'
#
loop_
_entity.id
_entity.type
_entity.pdbx_description
1 polymer ?
#
loop_
_entity_poly.entity_id
_entity_poly.type
_entity_poly.pdbx_seq_one_letter_code
_entity_poly.pdbx_strand_id
1 'polypeptide(L)'
;MNAIVALCHFCELHGPRTLFCTEVLHAPLPQGAGSGDSPGQVEQAEEEEGGIQMSSRVRAHSPAEGASTESSSPGPKKSDMCEGCRSLAVGHPGYISHDKETSIKYVSHQHPNHPQLFSIVRQACVRSLSCEVCPGREGPIFFGDEQHGFVFSHTFFIKDSLARGFQRWYSIIAIMMDRIYLINSWPFLLGKIRGIINELQGKALKVFEAEQFGCPQRAQRMNTAFTPFLHQRNGNAARSLTSLTSDDNLWACLHTSFAW
;
A
#
# COMPACT_ATOMS: atom_id res chain seq x y z
N MET A 1 -22.11 -0.21 1.95
CA MET A 1 -21.42 -0.42 0.65
C MET A 1 -19.95 -0.13 0.89
N ASN A 2 -19.07 -1.07 0.52
CA ASN A 2 -17.67 -1.01 0.94
C ASN A 2 -16.79 -1.05 -0.32
N ALA A 3 -16.12 0.08 -0.59
CA ALA A 3 -15.11 0.22 -1.62
C ALA A 3 -13.80 0.65 -0.94
N ILE A 4 -12.66 0.29 -1.56
CA ILE A 4 -11.34 0.76 -1.13
C ILE A 4 -10.64 1.37 -2.33
N VAL A 5 -10.27 2.65 -2.24
CA VAL A 5 -9.48 3.35 -3.26
C VAL A 5 -8.04 3.43 -2.77
N ALA A 6 -7.07 3.04 -3.59
CA ALA A 6 -5.66 3.02 -3.19
C ALA A 6 -4.71 3.48 -4.30
N LEU A 7 -3.71 4.28 -3.91
CA LEU A 7 -2.55 4.62 -4.72
C LEU A 7 -1.45 3.59 -4.50
N CYS A 8 -0.96 3.02 -5.60
CA CYS A 8 0.11 2.04 -5.66
C CYS A 8 1.26 2.56 -6.53
N HIS A 9 2.46 2.04 -6.32
CA HIS A 9 3.63 2.31 -7.16
C HIS A 9 4.52 1.07 -7.32
N PHE A 10 5.30 1.04 -8.39
CA PHE A 10 6.35 0.04 -8.59
C PHE A 10 7.69 0.62 -8.14
N CYS A 11 8.29 0.04 -7.09
CA CYS A 11 9.62 0.38 -6.63
C CYS A 11 10.66 -0.59 -7.23
N GLU A 12 11.72 -0.07 -7.86
CA GLU A 12 12.82 -0.91 -8.40
C GLU A 12 13.52 -1.77 -7.33
N LEU A 13 13.46 -1.36 -6.06
CA LEU A 13 14.06 -2.08 -4.92
C LEU A 13 13.06 -3.01 -4.19
N HIS A 14 11.77 -2.67 -4.16
CA HIS A 14 10.77 -3.31 -3.27
C HIS A 14 9.57 -3.95 -4.00
N GLY A 15 9.56 -3.90 -5.34
CA GLY A 15 8.45 -4.36 -6.18
C GLY A 15 7.20 -3.46 -6.10
N PRO A 16 6.02 -3.96 -6.51
CA PRO A 16 4.75 -3.29 -6.29
C PRO A 16 4.51 -3.00 -4.80
N ARG A 17 4.11 -1.78 -4.44
CA ARG A 17 3.81 -1.35 -3.07
C ARG A 17 2.67 -0.31 -3.05
N THR A 18 1.68 -0.56 -2.20
CA THR A 18 0.65 0.41 -1.83
C THR A 18 1.28 1.56 -1.04
N LEU A 19 0.95 2.79 -1.41
CA LEU A 19 1.39 4.00 -0.72
C LEU A 19 0.29 4.59 0.15
N PHE A 20 -0.96 4.59 -0.32
CA PHE A 20 -2.06 5.24 0.36
C PHE A 20 -3.35 4.50 0.01
N CYS A 21 -4.23 4.29 0.98
CA CYS A 21 -5.54 3.68 0.78
C CYS A 21 -6.58 4.40 1.63
N THR A 22 -7.75 4.63 1.04
CA THR A 22 -8.94 5.17 1.69
C THR A 22 -10.00 4.07 1.77
N GLU A 23 -10.49 3.79 2.97
CA GLU A 23 -11.56 2.82 3.24
C GLU A 23 -12.80 3.51 3.83
N VAL A 24 -13.98 2.96 3.49
CA VAL A 24 -15.28 3.49 3.91
C VAL A 24 -15.75 2.74 5.16
N LEU A 25 -15.80 3.44 6.29
CA LEU A 25 -16.26 2.93 7.58
C LEU A 25 -17.64 3.49 7.91
N HIS A 26 -18.64 2.62 7.83
CA HIS A 26 -20.00 2.90 8.29
C HIS A 26 -20.00 2.91 9.81
N ALA A 27 -20.49 3.99 10.43
CA ALA A 27 -20.74 3.98 11.86
C ALA A 27 -21.83 2.93 12.16
N PRO A 28 -21.70 2.12 13.23
CA PRO A 28 -22.84 1.35 13.73
C PRO A 28 -23.97 2.33 14.06
N LEU A 29 -25.17 2.10 13.52
CA LEU A 29 -26.35 2.85 14.00
C LEU A 29 -26.46 2.63 15.52
N PRO A 30 -26.81 3.67 16.29
CA PRO A 30 -27.16 3.48 17.69
C PRO A 30 -28.38 2.57 17.76
N GLN A 31 -28.18 1.32 18.16
CA GLN A 31 -29.29 0.43 18.51
C GLN A 31 -30.05 1.11 19.65
N GLY A 32 -31.35 1.35 19.43
CA GLY A 32 -32.19 2.06 20.40
C GLY A 32 -32.17 1.38 21.76
N ALA A 33 -32.12 2.17 22.83
CA ALA A 33 -32.01 1.67 24.20
C ALA A 33 -33.28 0.89 24.61
N GLY A 34 -33.29 -0.42 24.34
CA GLY A 34 -34.30 -1.35 24.83
C GLY A 34 -34.10 -1.61 26.31
N SER A 35 -34.80 -0.86 27.16
CA SER A 35 -34.83 -1.07 28.61
C SER A 35 -35.63 -2.33 28.96
N GLY A 36 -35.00 -3.29 29.65
CA GLY A 36 -35.64 -4.49 30.20
C GLY A 36 -34.70 -5.16 31.19
N ASP A 37 -35.20 -5.48 32.39
CA ASP A 37 -34.37 -5.89 33.54
C ASP A 37 -34.30 -7.42 33.73
N SER A 38 -33.52 -7.85 34.73
CA SER A 38 -33.15 -9.23 35.09
C SER A 38 -34.22 -9.89 36.02
N PRO A 39 -34.02 -11.02 36.76
CA PRO A 39 -32.88 -11.98 36.84
C PRO A 39 -33.21 -13.49 37.03
N GLY A 40 -32.19 -14.36 36.82
CA GLY A 40 -31.65 -15.30 37.85
C GLY A 40 -32.27 -16.69 38.15
N GLN A 41 -31.44 -17.75 38.03
CA GLN A 41 -31.19 -18.93 38.92
C GLN A 41 -30.09 -19.81 38.24
N VAL A 42 -28.98 -20.28 38.84
CA VAL A 42 -28.74 -21.16 40.03
C VAL A 42 -29.12 -22.62 39.72
N GLU A 43 -28.27 -23.65 39.79
CA GLU A 43 -26.82 -23.88 40.13
C GLU A 43 -26.32 -25.16 39.38
N GLN A 44 -25.17 -25.86 39.55
CA GLN A 44 -23.97 -25.89 40.43
C GLN A 44 -22.67 -25.70 39.55
N ALA A 45 -21.37 -25.93 39.86
CA ALA A 45 -20.53 -26.75 40.79
C ALA A 45 -20.36 -28.26 40.43
N GLU A 46 -19.23 -28.99 40.63
CA GLU A 46 -17.84 -28.70 41.08
C GLU A 46 -16.79 -28.83 39.91
N GLU A 47 -15.64 -29.56 39.80
CA GLU A 47 -14.81 -30.52 40.60
C GLU A 47 -13.31 -30.59 40.08
N GLU A 48 -12.58 -31.71 40.25
CA GLU A 48 -11.11 -31.97 40.07
C GLU A 48 -10.71 -32.64 38.72
N GLU A 49 -9.46 -33.03 38.35
CA GLU A 49 -8.06 -32.53 38.47
C GLU A 49 -7.18 -33.35 37.45
N GLY A 50 -5.84 -33.20 37.42
CA GLY A 50 -4.91 -34.26 36.97
C GLY A 50 -4.66 -34.51 35.46
N GLY A 51 -3.77 -33.73 34.82
CA GLY A 51 -3.29 -33.99 33.45
C GLY A 51 -1.87 -34.59 33.38
N ILE A 52 -1.72 -35.91 33.14
CA ILE A 52 -0.40 -36.59 33.11
C ILE A 52 -0.03 -37.16 31.73
N GLN A 53 0.95 -36.49 31.11
CA GLN A 53 2.14 -37.03 30.44
C GLN A 53 2.09 -38.43 29.78
N MET A 54 2.39 -38.47 28.48
CA MET A 54 3.04 -39.61 27.82
C MET A 54 4.39 -39.18 27.25
N SER A 55 5.41 -40.04 27.37
CA SER A 55 6.77 -39.76 26.89
C SER A 55 7.29 -40.89 26.02
N SER A 56 8.17 -40.56 25.07
CA SER A 56 9.10 -41.52 24.50
C SER A 56 10.48 -40.89 24.37
N ARG A 57 11.50 -41.57 24.88
CA ARG A 57 12.91 -41.20 24.81
C ARG A 57 13.68 -42.32 24.13
N VAL A 58 14.49 -42.00 23.13
CA VAL A 58 15.65 -42.82 22.75
C VAL A 58 16.86 -41.88 22.55
N ARG A 59 18.05 -42.34 22.95
CA ARG A 59 19.34 -41.61 22.87
C ARG A 59 19.81 -41.59 21.41
N ALA A 60 20.33 -40.49 20.83
CA ALA A 60 21.41 -39.60 21.24
C ALA A 60 22.83 -40.19 21.00
N HIS A 61 23.54 -39.60 20.03
CA HIS A 61 24.98 -39.77 19.78
C HIS A 61 25.57 -38.45 19.24
N SER A 62 26.74 -38.07 19.75
CA SER A 62 27.65 -37.05 19.19
C SER A 62 28.98 -37.73 18.87
N PRO A 63 29.78 -37.23 17.91
CA PRO A 63 30.77 -36.18 18.22
C PRO A 63 30.89 -35.15 17.04
N ALA A 64 31.80 -34.18 16.98
CA ALA A 64 32.94 -33.78 17.81
C ALA A 64 33.04 -32.23 17.90
N GLU A 65 33.96 -31.71 18.73
CA GLU A 65 34.24 -30.28 18.86
C GLU A 65 35.09 -29.72 17.70
N GLY A 66 34.95 -28.41 17.40
CA GLY A 66 35.75 -27.76 16.36
C GLY A 66 35.58 -26.24 16.28
N ALA A 67 36.55 -25.52 16.88
CA ALA A 67 36.90 -24.10 16.66
C ALA A 67 35.76 -23.04 16.63
N SER A 68 35.70 -22.22 17.67
CA SER A 68 34.88 -21.01 17.73
C SER A 68 35.44 -19.85 16.91
N THR A 69 34.67 -19.32 15.96
CA THR A 69 34.83 -17.96 15.43
C THR A 69 33.46 -17.26 15.36
N GLU A 70 33.23 -16.27 16.21
CA GLU A 70 31.99 -15.50 16.24
C GLU A 70 31.92 -14.47 15.09
N SER A 71 31.69 -14.95 13.87
CA SER A 71 31.22 -14.07 12.79
C SER A 71 29.73 -13.79 12.97
N SER A 72 29.41 -12.78 13.80
CA SER A 72 28.05 -12.33 14.13
C SER A 72 27.37 -11.63 12.94
N SER A 73 27.17 -12.35 11.85
CA SER A 73 26.49 -11.90 10.64
C SER A 73 25.07 -11.41 10.99
N PRO A 74 24.76 -10.11 10.82
CA PRO A 74 23.41 -9.63 11.07
C PRO A 74 22.48 -10.21 10.00
N GLY A 75 21.63 -11.16 10.41
CA GLY A 75 20.51 -11.62 9.59
C GLY A 75 19.64 -10.43 9.12
N PRO A 76 18.93 -10.56 7.99
CA PRO A 76 18.24 -9.45 7.36
C PRO A 76 17.26 -8.77 8.33
N LYS A 77 17.64 -7.58 8.79
CA LYS A 77 16.79 -6.72 9.63
C LYS A 77 15.48 -6.45 8.88
N LYS A 78 14.37 -6.29 9.62
CA LYS A 78 13.06 -5.91 9.06
C LYS A 78 13.26 -4.76 8.08
N SER A 79 12.90 -4.98 6.81
CA SER A 79 13.39 -4.17 5.68
C SER A 79 13.15 -2.68 5.89
N ASP A 80 14.23 -1.89 5.93
CA ASP A 80 14.18 -0.44 5.90
C ASP A 80 13.58 0.04 4.58
N MET A 81 12.27 0.31 4.58
CA MET A 81 11.54 0.80 3.41
C MET A 81 12.14 2.12 2.95
N CYS A 82 12.52 2.23 1.67
CA CYS A 82 13.01 3.50 1.11
C CYS A 82 11.91 4.58 1.13
N GLU A 83 12.31 5.85 1.07
CA GLU A 83 11.43 7.01 1.22
C GLU A 83 10.20 6.98 0.29
N GLY A 84 10.39 6.64 -0.99
CA GLY A 84 9.33 6.52 -2.00
C GLY A 84 8.37 5.35 -1.78
N CYS A 85 8.71 4.40 -0.91
CA CYS A 85 7.80 3.37 -0.42
C CYS A 85 7.04 3.81 0.84
N ARG A 86 7.29 4.98 1.40
CA ARG A 86 6.56 5.57 2.53
C ARG A 86 5.68 6.71 2.01
N SER A 87 4.50 6.89 2.59
CA SER A 87 3.64 8.04 2.31
C SER A 87 3.61 9.01 3.48
N LEU A 88 3.05 8.56 4.59
CA LEU A 88 2.91 9.32 5.82
C LEU A 88 4.18 9.25 6.67
N ALA A 89 4.38 10.26 7.51
CA ALA A 89 5.46 10.28 8.50
C ALA A 89 5.30 9.13 9.52
N VAL A 90 6.42 8.67 10.09
CA VAL A 90 6.42 7.62 11.12
C VAL A 90 5.62 8.11 12.33
N GLY A 91 4.54 7.39 12.68
CA GLY A 91 3.64 7.74 13.77
C GLY A 91 2.44 8.63 13.37
N HIS A 92 2.28 9.02 12.10
CA HIS A 92 1.10 9.78 11.67
C HIS A 92 -0.19 8.93 11.76
N PRO A 93 -1.26 9.40 12.41
CA PRO A 93 -2.47 8.61 12.69
C PRO A 93 -3.42 8.43 11.49
N GLY A 94 -2.90 8.50 10.25
CA GLY A 94 -3.72 8.59 9.04
C GLY A 94 -4.48 9.93 8.89
N TYR A 95 -5.46 9.96 7.98
CA TYR A 95 -6.44 11.03 7.84
C TYR A 95 -7.85 10.46 8.03
N ILE A 96 -8.75 11.23 8.63
CA ILE A 96 -10.15 10.85 8.83
C ILE A 96 -11.03 12.04 8.47
N SER A 97 -12.00 11.82 7.59
CA SER A 97 -13.12 12.73 7.35
C SER A 97 -14.44 12.03 7.65
N HIS A 98 -15.47 12.82 7.96
CA HIS A 98 -16.79 12.35 8.38
C HIS A 98 -17.84 13.17 7.65
N ASP A 99 -18.61 12.51 6.78
CA ASP A 99 -19.81 13.11 6.25
C ASP A 99 -20.90 13.10 7.33
N LYS A 100 -21.46 14.28 7.60
CA LYS A 100 -22.50 14.49 8.60
C LYS A 100 -23.89 14.09 8.10
N GLU A 101 -24.10 14.07 6.79
CA GLU A 101 -25.41 13.75 6.20
C GLU A 101 -25.65 12.25 6.14
N THR A 102 -24.68 11.47 5.66
CA THR A 102 -24.76 10.00 5.62
C THR A 102 -24.22 9.30 6.89
N SER A 103 -23.56 10.02 7.80
CA SER A 103 -22.81 9.46 8.95
C SER A 103 -21.68 8.48 8.56
N ILE A 104 -21.18 8.59 7.33
CA ILE A 104 -20.08 7.78 6.80
C ILE A 104 -18.73 8.40 7.18
N LYS A 105 -17.77 7.55 7.60
CA LYS A 105 -16.39 7.95 7.86
C LYS A 105 -15.48 7.43 6.76
N TYR A 106 -14.66 8.31 6.20
CA TYR A 106 -13.61 7.96 5.26
C TYR A 106 -12.29 8.00 6.01
N VAL A 107 -11.58 6.87 6.05
CA VAL A 107 -10.31 6.73 6.78
C VAL A 107 -9.21 6.40 5.80
N SER A 108 -8.10 7.12 5.86
CA SER A 108 -6.95 6.90 4.98
C SER A 108 -5.65 6.67 5.74
N HIS A 109 -4.97 5.58 5.40
CA HIS A 109 -3.64 5.22 5.92
C HIS A 109 -2.74 4.78 4.74
N GLN A 110 -1.50 4.39 5.03
CA GLN A 110 -0.66 3.74 4.03
C GLN A 110 -1.20 2.33 3.64
N HIS A 111 -1.74 1.61 4.62
CA HIS A 111 -2.23 0.24 4.51
C HIS A 111 -3.53 0.10 5.34
N PRO A 112 -4.50 -0.75 4.95
CA PRO A 112 -5.69 -1.01 5.75
C PRO A 112 -5.33 -1.64 7.10
N ASN A 113 -6.06 -1.27 8.15
CA ASN A 113 -5.79 -1.81 9.50
C ASN A 113 -6.25 -3.27 9.66
N HIS A 114 -7.24 -3.72 8.89
CA HIS A 114 -7.75 -5.09 8.96
C HIS A 114 -6.94 -6.07 8.07
N PRO A 115 -6.37 -7.16 8.60
CA PRO A 115 -5.48 -8.06 7.84
C PRO A 115 -6.07 -8.67 6.56
N GLN A 116 -7.39 -8.90 6.52
CA GLN A 116 -8.07 -9.39 5.30
C GLN A 116 -8.10 -8.32 4.20
N LEU A 117 -8.41 -7.07 4.55
CA LEU A 117 -8.40 -5.94 3.61
C LEU A 117 -6.98 -5.61 3.16
N PHE A 118 -5.99 -5.69 4.06
CA PHE A 118 -4.57 -5.59 3.70
C PHE A 118 -4.18 -6.63 2.64
N SER A 119 -4.60 -7.89 2.82
CA SER A 119 -4.29 -8.98 1.88
C SER A 119 -4.94 -8.75 0.50
N ILE A 120 -6.20 -8.31 0.47
CA ILE A 120 -6.93 -7.93 -0.76
C ILE A 120 -6.23 -6.77 -1.48
N VAL A 121 -5.95 -5.66 -0.78
CA VAL A 121 -5.26 -4.49 -1.34
C VAL A 121 -3.85 -4.84 -1.81
N ARG A 122 -3.14 -5.71 -1.08
CA ARG A 122 -1.81 -6.22 -1.47
C ARG A 122 -1.87 -7.00 -2.77
N GLN A 123 -2.83 -7.91 -2.92
CA GLN A 123 -2.98 -8.75 -4.11
C GLN A 123 -3.39 -7.93 -5.33
N ALA A 124 -4.35 -7.01 -5.17
CA ALA A 124 -4.76 -6.08 -6.22
C ALA A 124 -3.59 -5.17 -6.69
N CYS A 125 -2.79 -4.66 -5.74
CA CYS A 125 -1.58 -3.88 -6.02
C CYS A 125 -0.54 -4.67 -6.84
N VAL A 126 -0.30 -5.95 -6.51
CA VAL A 126 0.64 -6.81 -7.24
C VAL A 126 0.14 -7.12 -8.65
N ARG A 127 -1.15 -7.50 -8.81
CA ARG A 127 -1.74 -7.75 -10.14
C ARG A 127 -1.65 -6.52 -11.04
N SER A 128 -2.14 -5.37 -10.55
CA SER A 128 -2.17 -4.07 -11.25
C SER A 128 -0.82 -3.65 -11.83
N LEU A 129 0.29 -3.90 -11.12
CA LEU A 129 1.62 -3.41 -11.47
C LEU A 129 2.60 -4.49 -11.96
N SER A 130 2.18 -5.75 -12.11
CA SER A 130 3.09 -6.85 -12.51
C SER A 130 2.45 -8.03 -13.26
N CYS A 131 1.11 -8.17 -13.28
CA CYS A 131 0.44 -9.25 -14.00
C CYS A 131 -0.38 -8.72 -15.18
N GLU A 132 -1.14 -7.65 -14.95
CA GLU A 132 -2.06 -7.08 -15.93
C GLU A 132 -1.33 -6.09 -16.85
N VAL A 133 -1.58 -6.13 -18.17
CA VAL A 133 -0.84 -5.32 -19.15
C VAL A 133 -1.78 -4.49 -20.01
N CYS A 134 -1.75 -3.16 -19.83
CA CYS A 134 -2.41 -2.22 -20.75
C CYS A 134 -1.54 -1.99 -22.00
N PRO A 135 -2.08 -2.03 -23.23
CA PRO A 135 -1.39 -1.55 -24.42
C PRO A 135 -0.95 -0.09 -24.25
N GLY A 136 0.35 0.20 -24.41
CA GLY A 136 0.92 1.52 -24.11
C GLY A 136 1.34 1.73 -22.64
N ARG A 137 1.04 0.78 -21.74
CA ARG A 137 1.38 0.76 -20.30
C ARG A 137 0.74 1.83 -19.40
N GLU A 138 -0.04 2.73 -19.96
CA GLU A 138 -0.80 3.77 -19.25
C GLU A 138 -2.26 3.72 -19.72
N GLY A 139 -3.19 3.63 -18.77
CA GLY A 139 -4.62 3.46 -19.02
C GLY A 139 -5.36 2.59 -17.99
N PRO A 140 -6.69 2.50 -18.11
CA PRO A 140 -7.54 1.73 -17.21
C PRO A 140 -7.63 0.24 -17.60
N ILE A 141 -7.66 -0.63 -16.59
CA ILE A 141 -7.83 -2.08 -16.70
C ILE A 141 -8.92 -2.52 -15.70
N PHE A 142 -9.76 -3.48 -16.09
CA PHE A 142 -10.66 -4.20 -15.20
C PHE A 142 -10.13 -5.62 -14.97
N PHE A 143 -10.03 -6.06 -13.72
CA PHE A 143 -9.71 -7.44 -13.37
C PHE A 143 -10.27 -7.81 -11.99
N GLY A 144 -10.24 -9.09 -11.62
CA GLY A 144 -10.60 -9.55 -10.27
C GLY A 144 -11.41 -10.84 -10.28
N ASP A 145 -11.88 -11.22 -9.11
CA ASP A 145 -12.58 -12.48 -8.84
C ASP A 145 -13.44 -12.37 -7.57
N GLU A 146 -14.30 -13.36 -7.31
CA GLU A 146 -15.26 -13.32 -6.20
C GLU A 146 -14.62 -13.54 -4.81
N GLN A 147 -13.35 -13.96 -4.75
CA GLN A 147 -12.63 -14.22 -3.49
C GLN A 147 -11.83 -13.01 -3.01
N HIS A 148 -11.25 -12.24 -3.93
CA HIS A 148 -10.43 -11.06 -3.65
C HIS A 148 -11.12 -9.74 -4.01
N GLY A 149 -12.28 -9.82 -4.69
CA GLY A 149 -13.01 -8.68 -5.21
C GLY A 149 -12.61 -8.28 -6.63
N PHE A 150 -13.40 -7.36 -7.18
CA PHE A 150 -13.22 -6.79 -8.50
C PHE A 150 -12.50 -5.45 -8.39
N VAL A 151 -11.62 -5.17 -9.35
CA VAL A 151 -10.64 -4.09 -9.31
C VAL A 151 -10.70 -3.28 -10.61
N PHE A 152 -11.01 -2.00 -10.47
CA PHE A 152 -10.66 -0.97 -11.44
C PHE A 152 -9.22 -0.56 -11.18
N SER A 153 -8.37 -0.50 -12.21
CA SER A 153 -6.96 -0.16 -12.07
C SER A 153 -6.50 0.75 -13.18
N HIS A 154 -6.24 2.03 -12.89
CA HIS A 154 -5.65 2.96 -13.84
C HIS A 154 -4.13 3.03 -13.61
N THR A 155 -3.35 2.52 -14.56
CA THR A 155 -1.87 2.60 -14.54
C THR A 155 -1.42 3.89 -15.22
N PHE A 156 -0.39 4.56 -14.71
CA PHE A 156 0.11 5.83 -15.24
C PHE A 156 1.58 6.09 -14.89
N PHE A 157 2.23 6.99 -15.62
CA PHE A 157 3.60 7.42 -15.33
C PHE A 157 3.67 8.81 -14.69
N ILE A 158 4.61 8.99 -13.77
CA ILE A 158 5.02 10.29 -13.22
C ILE A 158 6.48 10.55 -13.64
N LYS A 159 6.81 11.78 -14.05
CA LYS A 159 8.19 12.14 -14.43
C LYS A 159 9.08 12.34 -13.22
N ASP A 160 10.34 11.94 -13.32
CA ASP A 160 11.36 12.06 -12.28
C ASP A 160 12.75 12.10 -12.94
N SER A 161 13.53 13.16 -12.72
CA SER A 161 14.85 13.33 -13.34
C SER A 161 15.87 12.27 -12.92
N LEU A 162 15.70 11.66 -11.74
CA LEU A 162 16.61 10.69 -11.15
C LEU A 162 16.19 9.23 -11.40
N ALA A 163 15.02 9.00 -12.00
CA ALA A 163 14.51 7.66 -12.30
C ALA A 163 15.07 7.12 -13.63
N ARG A 164 15.22 5.79 -13.72
CA ARG A 164 15.63 5.12 -14.96
C ARG A 164 14.59 5.37 -16.06
N GLY A 165 15.00 5.98 -17.16
CA GLY A 165 14.09 6.37 -18.24
C GLY A 165 13.22 7.60 -17.93
N PHE A 166 13.60 8.39 -16.92
CA PHE A 166 12.96 9.64 -16.49
C PHE A 166 11.49 9.52 -16.05
N GLN A 167 11.06 8.32 -15.61
CA GLN A 167 9.70 8.09 -15.18
C GLN A 167 9.57 6.99 -14.12
N ARG A 168 8.56 7.13 -13.27
CA ARG A 168 8.14 6.19 -12.22
C ARG A 168 6.75 5.67 -12.54
N TRP A 169 6.50 4.38 -12.28
CA TRP A 169 5.23 3.72 -12.59
C TRP A 169 4.32 3.70 -11.36
N TYR A 170 3.12 4.27 -11.51
CA TYR A 170 2.09 4.34 -10.47
C TYR A 170 0.79 3.72 -10.97
N SER A 171 -0.12 3.41 -10.05
CA SER A 171 -1.50 3.09 -10.37
C SER A 171 -2.46 3.53 -9.27
N ILE A 172 -3.61 4.08 -9.64
CA ILE A 172 -4.76 4.22 -8.74
C ILE A 172 -5.68 3.03 -8.99
N ILE A 173 -5.95 2.26 -7.95
CA ILE A 173 -6.88 1.13 -7.95
C ILE A 173 -8.11 1.44 -7.11
N ALA A 174 -9.27 0.94 -7.51
CA ALA A 174 -10.50 0.95 -6.74
C ALA A 174 -11.06 -0.48 -6.69
N ILE A 175 -11.23 -1.00 -5.47
CA ILE A 175 -11.62 -2.39 -5.19
C ILE A 175 -13.06 -2.41 -4.67
N MET A 176 -13.91 -3.26 -5.24
CA MET A 176 -15.30 -3.48 -4.83
C MET A 176 -15.67 -4.96 -4.90
N MET A 177 -16.57 -5.41 -4.03
CA MET A 177 -17.07 -6.80 -4.06
C MET A 177 -18.15 -7.02 -5.14
N ASP A 178 -18.86 -5.96 -5.55
CA ASP A 178 -19.87 -6.03 -6.61
C ASP A 178 -19.25 -5.73 -7.99
N ARG A 179 -19.22 -6.76 -8.84
CA ARG A 179 -18.75 -6.70 -10.23
C ARG A 179 -19.59 -5.75 -11.09
N ILE A 180 -20.92 -5.82 -10.98
CA ILE A 180 -21.86 -5.16 -11.88
C ILE A 180 -21.90 -3.66 -11.55
N TYR A 181 -21.92 -3.32 -10.26
CA TYR A 181 -21.80 -1.94 -9.81
C TYR A 181 -20.49 -1.31 -10.29
N LEU A 182 -19.34 -1.97 -10.09
CA LEU A 182 -18.04 -1.44 -10.50
C LEU A 182 -17.91 -1.22 -12.02
N ILE A 183 -18.51 -2.10 -12.84
CA ILE A 183 -18.59 -1.94 -14.30
C ILE A 183 -19.51 -0.77 -14.67
N ASN A 184 -20.66 -0.63 -14.03
CA ASN A 184 -21.59 0.48 -14.29
C ASN A 184 -21.01 1.85 -13.87
N SER A 185 -20.22 1.89 -12.79
CA SER A 185 -19.51 3.09 -12.34
C SER A 185 -18.24 3.42 -13.15
N TRP A 186 -17.80 2.54 -14.06
CA TRP A 186 -16.57 2.68 -14.86
C TRP A 186 -16.36 4.07 -15.49
N PRO A 187 -17.29 4.65 -16.27
CA PRO A 187 -17.05 5.95 -16.93
C PRO A 187 -16.90 7.10 -15.95
N PHE A 188 -17.60 7.05 -14.81
CA PHE A 188 -17.46 8.04 -13.73
C PHE A 188 -16.10 7.92 -13.05
N LEU A 189 -15.71 6.70 -12.63
CA LEU A 189 -14.43 6.41 -12.00
C LEU A 189 -13.26 6.82 -12.91
N LEU A 190 -13.34 6.49 -14.20
CA LEU A 190 -12.35 6.88 -15.20
C LEU A 190 -12.21 8.40 -15.33
N GLY A 191 -13.33 9.14 -15.31
CA GLY A 191 -13.31 10.61 -15.35
C GLY A 191 -12.62 11.22 -14.11
N LYS A 192 -13.01 10.78 -12.91
CA LYS A 192 -12.46 11.29 -11.64
C LYS A 192 -10.98 10.94 -11.46
N ILE A 193 -10.63 9.65 -11.64
CA ILE A 193 -9.27 9.16 -11.46
C ILE A 193 -8.31 9.77 -12.49
N ARG A 194 -8.75 9.98 -13.74
CA ARG A 194 -7.95 10.72 -14.73
C ARG A 194 -7.73 12.18 -14.33
N GLY A 195 -8.68 12.83 -13.67
CA GLY A 195 -8.50 14.16 -13.08
C GLY A 195 -7.34 14.20 -12.07
N ILE A 196 -7.35 13.25 -11.12
CA ILE A 196 -6.29 13.11 -10.09
C ILE A 196 -4.92 12.81 -10.75
N ILE A 197 -4.89 11.94 -11.75
CA ILE A 197 -3.67 11.60 -12.50
C ILE A 197 -3.12 12.83 -13.23
N ASN A 198 -3.96 13.60 -13.93
CA ASN A 198 -3.56 14.82 -14.61
C ASN A 198 -2.96 15.86 -13.63
N GLU A 199 -3.52 15.98 -12.42
CA GLU A 199 -2.99 16.88 -11.39
C GLU A 199 -1.60 16.41 -10.88
N LEU A 200 -1.46 15.13 -10.55
CA LEU A 200 -0.18 14.52 -10.13
C LEU A 200 0.90 14.68 -11.20
N GLN A 201 0.57 14.37 -12.46
CA GLN A 201 1.46 14.54 -13.60
C GLN A 201 1.81 16.01 -13.83
N GLY A 202 0.84 16.93 -13.75
CA GLY A 202 1.04 18.36 -13.94
C GLY A 202 1.88 19.03 -12.83
N LYS A 203 1.78 18.54 -11.59
CA LYS A 203 2.68 18.95 -10.48
C LYS A 203 4.11 18.44 -10.73
N ALA A 204 4.26 17.14 -10.97
CA ALA A 204 5.58 16.52 -11.14
C ALA A 204 6.32 16.96 -12.42
N LEU A 205 5.61 17.29 -13.51
CA LEU A 205 6.23 17.79 -14.73
C LEU A 205 6.95 19.13 -14.49
N LYS A 206 6.37 20.03 -13.68
CA LYS A 206 7.01 21.31 -13.31
C LYS A 206 8.29 21.11 -12.51
N VAL A 207 8.28 20.17 -11.57
CA VAL A 207 9.47 19.81 -10.77
C VAL A 207 10.54 19.21 -11.68
N PHE A 208 10.16 18.29 -12.57
CA PHE A 208 11.05 17.71 -13.58
C PHE A 208 11.67 18.79 -14.48
N GLU A 209 10.88 19.71 -15.05
CA GLU A 209 11.38 20.78 -15.91
C GLU A 209 12.35 21.72 -15.18
N ALA A 210 12.05 22.09 -13.92
CA ALA A 210 12.95 22.89 -13.09
C ALA A 210 14.28 22.18 -12.78
N GLU A 211 14.24 20.89 -12.41
CA GLU A 211 15.43 20.07 -12.17
C GLU A 211 16.29 19.93 -13.44
N GLN A 212 15.66 19.77 -14.61
CA GLN A 212 16.34 19.62 -15.90
C GLN A 212 16.94 20.93 -16.43
N PHE A 213 16.32 22.08 -16.11
CA PHE A 213 16.88 23.40 -16.39
C PHE A 213 18.09 23.69 -15.50
N GLY A 214 18.01 23.36 -14.20
CA GLY A 214 19.12 23.52 -13.25
C GLY A 214 20.30 22.56 -13.48
N CYS A 215 20.05 21.35 -13.96
CA CYS A 215 21.08 20.34 -14.24
C CYS A 215 20.82 19.61 -15.57
N PRO A 216 21.42 20.04 -16.70
CA PRO A 216 21.12 19.46 -18.01
C PRO A 216 21.57 18.00 -18.13
N GLN A 217 20.71 17.19 -18.75
CA GLN A 217 20.75 15.71 -18.86
C GLN A 217 22.13 15.07 -19.14
N ARG A 218 23.02 15.77 -19.85
CA ARG A 218 24.38 15.30 -20.17
C ARG A 218 25.22 15.08 -18.90
N ALA A 219 25.12 15.96 -17.91
CA ALA A 219 25.89 15.88 -16.67
C ALA A 219 25.49 14.66 -15.83
N GLN A 220 24.18 14.45 -15.61
CA GLN A 220 23.66 13.32 -14.83
C GLN A 220 24.06 11.97 -15.45
N ARG A 221 23.96 11.82 -16.79
CA ARG A 221 24.34 10.58 -17.49
C ARG A 221 25.83 10.26 -17.39
N MET A 222 26.69 11.28 -17.39
CA MET A 222 28.14 11.09 -17.22
C MET A 222 28.48 10.59 -15.81
N ASN A 223 27.85 11.16 -14.77
CA ASN A 223 28.10 10.74 -13.38
C ASN A 223 27.66 9.29 -13.12
N THR A 224 26.58 8.82 -13.74
CA THR A 224 26.13 7.41 -13.60
C THR A 224 27.02 6.37 -14.28
N ALA A 225 28.03 6.78 -15.06
CA ALA A 225 28.87 5.86 -15.83
C ALA A 225 30.19 5.46 -15.14
N PHE A 226 30.53 6.06 -13.98
CA PHE A 226 31.89 6.05 -13.43
C PHE A 226 32.03 5.45 -12.01
N THR A 227 31.21 4.46 -11.66
CA THR A 227 31.35 3.67 -10.41
C THR A 227 31.74 2.21 -10.71
N PRO A 228 33.00 1.79 -10.49
CA PRO A 228 33.51 0.50 -10.99
C PRO A 228 33.17 -0.75 -10.14
N PHE A 229 32.30 -0.63 -9.14
CA PHE A 229 32.04 -1.70 -8.16
C PHE A 229 30.77 -2.50 -8.46
N LEU A 230 30.94 -3.61 -9.18
CA LEU A 230 29.93 -4.49 -9.78
C LEU A 230 28.96 -5.22 -8.81
N HIS A 231 28.77 -4.77 -7.58
CA HIS A 231 27.81 -5.33 -6.62
C HIS A 231 26.82 -4.32 -6.02
N GLN A 232 27.08 -3.00 -6.11
CA GLN A 232 26.03 -2.01 -5.83
C GLN A 232 25.11 -1.86 -7.05
N ARG A 233 24.12 -2.75 -7.15
CA ARG A 233 22.98 -2.58 -8.06
C ARG A 233 21.99 -1.55 -7.48
N ASN A 234 22.50 -0.34 -7.21
CA ASN A 234 21.73 0.80 -6.72
C ASN A 234 20.80 1.29 -7.82
N GLY A 235 19.65 0.63 -7.99
CA GLY A 235 18.48 1.31 -8.54
C GLY A 235 18.20 2.49 -7.62
N ASN A 236 18.22 3.71 -8.17
CA ASN A 236 18.12 4.94 -7.36
C ASN A 236 16.89 4.83 -6.45
N ALA A 237 17.14 4.87 -5.13
CA ALA A 237 16.11 4.66 -4.13
C ALA A 237 14.93 5.57 -4.44
N ALA A 238 13.71 5.01 -4.43
CA ALA A 238 12.55 5.77 -4.86
C ALA A 238 12.42 7.03 -4.00
N ARG A 239 12.37 8.21 -4.64
CA ARG A 239 12.01 9.48 -4.00
C ARG A 239 10.56 9.45 -3.52
N SER A 240 10.26 10.14 -2.41
CA SER A 240 8.90 10.32 -1.91
C SER A 240 8.02 11.01 -2.95
N LEU A 241 6.72 10.68 -2.99
CA LEU A 241 5.82 11.31 -3.96
C LEU A 241 5.67 12.82 -3.71
N THR A 242 5.69 13.25 -2.45
CA THR A 242 5.68 14.68 -2.06
C THR A 242 6.87 15.45 -2.63
N SER A 243 8.06 14.85 -2.66
CA SER A 243 9.25 15.47 -3.27
C SER A 243 9.14 15.56 -4.80
N LEU A 244 8.53 14.55 -5.45
CA LEU A 244 8.30 14.56 -6.90
C LEU A 244 7.28 15.62 -7.32
N THR A 245 6.27 15.92 -6.51
CA THR A 245 5.26 16.95 -6.79
C THR A 245 5.60 18.31 -6.20
N SER A 246 6.59 18.39 -5.30
CA SER A 246 6.87 19.56 -4.44
C SER A 246 5.60 20.07 -3.74
N ASP A 247 4.87 19.14 -3.11
CA ASP A 247 3.61 19.39 -2.42
C ASP A 247 3.58 18.61 -1.10
N ASP A 248 3.72 19.33 0.02
CA ASP A 248 3.73 18.75 1.36
C ASP A 248 2.32 18.32 1.83
N ASN A 249 1.27 18.95 1.28
CA ASN A 249 -0.12 18.67 1.63
C ASN A 249 -0.75 17.57 0.76
N LEU A 250 0.03 16.99 -0.16
CA LEU A 250 -0.43 16.04 -1.18
C LEU A 250 -1.32 14.91 -0.62
N TRP A 251 -0.98 14.34 0.54
CA TRP A 251 -1.74 13.24 1.14
C TRP A 251 -3.09 13.69 1.72
N ALA A 252 -3.22 14.94 2.18
CA ALA A 252 -4.49 15.53 2.60
C ALA A 252 -5.37 15.86 1.38
N CYS A 253 -4.76 16.34 0.29
CA CYS A 253 -5.46 16.51 -1.00
C CYS A 253 -5.94 15.16 -1.53
N LEU A 254 -5.09 14.12 -1.57
CA LEU A 254 -5.46 12.77 -1.99
C LEU A 254 -6.52 12.12 -1.09
N HIS A 255 -6.49 12.34 0.22
CA HIS A 255 -7.58 11.93 1.13
C HIS A 255 -8.92 12.52 0.68
N THR A 256 -8.94 13.84 0.46
CA THR A 256 -10.14 14.57 0.03
C THR A 256 -10.63 14.06 -1.34
N SER A 257 -9.73 13.90 -2.31
CA SER A 257 -10.04 13.40 -3.65
C SER A 257 -10.38 11.90 -3.74
N PHE A 258 -10.16 11.12 -2.67
CA PHE A 258 -10.57 9.72 -2.56
C PHE A 258 -11.84 9.54 -1.69
N ALA A 259 -12.30 10.60 -1.01
CA ALA A 259 -13.53 10.62 -0.22
C ALA A 259 -14.73 11.25 -0.96
N TRP A 260 -14.50 11.90 -2.11
CA TRP A 260 -15.47 12.69 -2.89
C TRP A 260 -15.70 12.14 -4.31
#